data_AF-A0A4Q9VSZ8-F1
#
_entry.id   AF-A0A4Q9VSZ8-F1
#
_cell.length_a   1.000
_cell.length_b   1.000
_cell.length_c   1.000
_cell.angle_alpha   90.00
_cell.angle_beta   90.00
_cell.angle_gamma   90.00
#
_symmetry.space_group_name_H-M   'P 1'
#
loop_
_entity.id
_entity.type
_entity.pdbx_description
1 polymer ?
#
loop_
_entity_poly.entity_id
_entity_poly.type
_entity_poly.pdbx_seq_one_letter_code
_entity_poly.pdbx_strand_id
1 'polypeptide(L)' 'MTYDIRRHPDSGPDLRDWTDPCLEPSLSEILADPMMELVFRRDSLHRDNVEHFLRGHASRLAARPTPCRCASPAA' A
#
# COMPACT_ATOMS: atom_id res chain seq x y z
N MET A 1 -10.08 -26.78 11.86
CA MET A 1 -9.40 -26.37 10.62
C MET A 1 -8.35 -25.34 11.01
N THR A 2 -7.08 -25.68 10.89
CA THR A 2 -5.94 -24.82 11.24
C THR A 2 -5.63 -23.96 10.02
N TYR A 3 -5.75 -22.63 10.16
CA TYR A 3 -5.35 -21.70 9.12
C TYR A 3 -3.82 -21.57 9.17
N ASP A 4 -3.13 -22.24 8.24
CA ASP A 4 -1.70 -22.05 8.01
C ASP A 4 -1.48 -20.66 7.39
N ILE A 5 -1.24 -19.66 8.24
CA ILE A 5 -0.78 -18.34 7.82
C ILE A 5 0.69 -18.52 7.44
N ARG A 6 0.96 -18.83 6.16
CA ARG A 6 2.33 -18.86 5.62
C ARG A 6 2.99 -17.53 5.96
N ARG A 7 3.97 -17.57 6.88
CA ARG A 7 4.85 -16.44 7.18
C ARG A 7 5.50 -15.97 5.88
N HIS A 8 5.31 -14.69 5.57
CA HIS A 8 6.04 -14.02 4.50
C HIS A 8 7.54 -14.02 4.86
N PRO A 9 8.43 -14.52 4.00
CA PRO A 9 9.81 -14.87 4.37
C PRO A 9 10.77 -13.68 4.63
N ASP A 10 10.28 -12.45 4.73
CA ASP A 10 11.10 -11.23 4.84
C ASP A 10 10.74 -10.31 6.02
N SER A 11 9.97 -10.82 6.99
CA SER A 11 9.45 -10.01 8.10
C SER A 11 10.44 -9.96 9.27
N GLY A 12 11.48 -9.14 9.13
CA GLY A 12 12.13 -8.55 10.29
C GLY A 12 11.09 -7.83 11.18
N PRO A 13 11.35 -7.64 12.47
CA PRO A 13 10.43 -6.91 13.33
C PRO A 13 10.25 -5.49 12.78
N ASP A 14 9.00 -5.15 12.46
CA ASP A 14 8.63 -3.80 12.05
C ASP A 14 8.71 -2.87 13.26
N LEU A 15 9.71 -1.99 13.24
CA LEU A 15 10.03 -1.04 14.33
C LEU A 15 9.35 0.32 14.16
N ARG A 16 8.47 0.48 13.16
CA ARG A 16 7.78 1.73 12.89
C ARG A 16 6.71 2.02 13.93
N ASP A 17 6.57 3.30 14.27
CA ASP A 17 5.46 3.79 15.08
C ASP A 17 4.21 3.93 14.21
N TRP A 18 3.33 2.93 14.28
CA TRP A 18 2.05 2.90 13.55
C TRP A 18 1.02 3.90 14.09
N THR A 19 1.34 4.67 15.13
CA THR A 19 0.49 5.76 15.62
C THR A 19 0.87 7.12 15.04
N ASP A 20 1.99 7.22 14.31
CA ASP A 20 2.39 8.44 13.62
C ASP A 20 1.44 8.73 12.44
N PRO A 21 0.71 9.86 12.43
CA PRO A 21 -0.18 10.23 11.33
C PRO A 21 0.55 10.55 10.02
N CYS A 22 1.88 10.70 10.03
CA CYS A 22 2.70 10.88 8.83
C CYS A 22 3.13 9.54 8.21
N LEU A 23 2.89 8.43 8.91
CA LEU A 23 3.31 7.11 8.47
C LEU A 23 2.24 6.47 7.58
N GLU A 24 2.43 6.61 6.27
CA GLU A 24 1.57 5.97 5.28
C GLU A 24 2.21 4.65 4.79
N PRO A 25 1.46 3.55 4.72
CA PRO A 25 1.95 2.30 4.18
C PRO A 25 2.28 2.46 2.69
N SER A 26 3.38 1.84 2.26
CA SER A 26 3.73 1.79 0.85
C SER A 26 2.70 0.96 0.06
N LEU A 27 2.60 1.22 -1.24
CA LEU A 27 1.73 0.44 -2.12
C LEU A 27 2.03 -1.07 -2.02
N SER A 28 3.30 -1.46 -1.95
CA SER A 28 3.71 -2.86 -1.80
C SER A 28 3.20 -3.50 -0.52
N GLU A 29 3.13 -2.74 0.58
CA GLU A 29 2.61 -3.21 1.87
C GLU A 29 1.09 -3.35 1.84
N ILE A 30 0.39 -2.38 1.26
CA ILE A 30 -1.06 -2.45 1.06
C ILE A 30 -1.41 -3.69 0.21
N LEU A 31 -0.72 -3.91 -0.91
CA LEU A 31 -0.99 -5.04 -1.80
C LEU A 31 -0.53 -6.39 -1.22
N ALA A 32 0.31 -6.38 -0.18
CA ALA A 32 0.70 -7.59 0.56
C ALA A 32 -0.28 -7.94 1.69
N ASP A 33 -1.27 -7.09 1.97
CA ASP A 33 -2.27 -7.33 3.00
C ASP A 33 -3.11 -8.59 2.66
N PRO A 34 -3.29 -9.54 3.60
CA PRO A 34 -4.09 -10.74 3.38
C PRO A 34 -5.55 -10.49 2.99
N MET A 35 -6.12 -9.33 3.35
CA MET A 35 -7.46 -8.92 2.90
C MET A 35 -7.46 -8.55 1.42
N MET A 36 -6.36 -7.99 0.89
CA MET A 36 -6.25 -7.68 -0.54
C MET A 36 -6.23 -8.95 -1.40
N GLU A 37 -5.68 -10.05 -0.90
CA GLU A 37 -5.77 -11.37 -1.55
C GLU A 37 -7.22 -11.82 -1.76
N LEU A 38 -8.13 -11.51 -0.82
CA LEU A 38 -9.55 -11.84 -0.97
C LEU A 38 -10.19 -11.04 -2.11
N VAL A 39 -9.84 -9.76 -2.22
CA VAL A 39 -10.31 -8.88 -3.29
C VAL A 39 -9.78 -9.36 -4.65
N PHE A 40 -8.49 -9.70 -4.73
CA PHE A 40 -7.90 -10.20 -5.97
C PHE A 40 -8.57 -11.48 -6.46
N ARG A 41 -8.88 -12.41 -5.55
CA ARG A 41 -9.58 -13.65 -5.92
C ARG A 41 -11.01 -13.39 -6.35
N ARG A 42 -11.75 -12.56 -5.61
CA ARG A 42 -13.15 -12.24 -5.92
C ARG A 42 -13.28 -11.63 -7.32
N ASP A 43 -12.38 -10.72 -7.65
CA ASP A 43 -12.45 -9.91 -8.86
C ASP A 43 -11.53 -10.43 -9.98
N SER A 44 -10.92 -11.62 -9.80
CA SER A 44 -9.96 -12.24 -10.74
C SER A 44 -8.82 -11.32 -11.17
N LEU A 45 -8.30 -10.55 -10.22
CA LEU A 45 -7.21 -9.60 -10.44
C LEU A 45 -5.85 -10.26 -10.17
N HIS A 46 -4.84 -9.86 -10.94
CA HIS A 46 -3.44 -10.18 -10.67
C HIS A 46 -2.76 -9.02 -9.97
N ARG A 47 -2.09 -9.30 -8.85
CA ARG A 47 -1.36 -8.30 -8.04
C ARG A 47 -0.41 -7.44 -8.88
N ASP A 48 0.40 -8.05 -9.73
CA ASP A 48 1.38 -7.34 -10.56
C ASP A 48 0.72 -6.34 -11.51
N ASN A 49 -0.44 -6.69 -12.07
CA ASN A 49 -1.20 -5.81 -12.96
C ASN A 49 -1.77 -4.61 -12.20
N VAL A 50 -2.30 -4.84 -10.99
CA VAL A 50 -2.81 -3.79 -10.11
C VAL A 50 -1.68 -2.85 -9.69
N GLU A 51 -0.54 -3.41 -9.27
CA GLU A 51 0.62 -2.62 -8.86
C GLU A 51 1.14 -1.75 -10.02
N HIS A 52 1.30 -2.34 -11.20
CA HIS A 52 1.75 -1.61 -12.38
C HIS A 52 0.79 -0.48 -12.76
N PHE A 53 -0.52 -0.76 -12.75
CA PHE A 53 -1.54 0.24 -13.05
C PHE A 53 -1.51 1.42 -12.06
N LEU A 54 -1.43 1.13 -10.76
CA LEU A 54 -1.43 2.14 -9.71
C LEU A 54 -0.15 2.98 -9.73
N ARG A 55 1.02 2.36 -9.91
CA ARG A 55 2.29 3.10 -10.09
C ARG A 55 2.22 4.03 -11.30
N GLY A 56 1.74 3.52 -12.44
CA GLY A 56 1.58 4.33 -13.64
C GLY A 56 0.60 5.49 -13.45
N HIS A 57 -0.48 5.29 -12.70
CA HIS A 57 -1.43 6.35 -12.37
C HIS A 57 -0.82 7.40 -11.42
N ALA A 58 -0.12 6.96 -10.38
CA ALA A 58 0.57 7.84 -9.44
C ALA A 58 1.63 8.70 -10.13
N SER A 59 2.43 8.14 -11.04
CA SER A 59 3.39 8.91 -11.84
C SER A 59 2.71 9.99 -12.68
N ARG A 60 1.54 9.70 -13.27
CA ARG A 60 0.76 10.70 -14.01
C ARG A 60 0.15 11.78 -13.12
N LEU A 61 -0.29 11.42 -11.92
CA LEU A 61 -0.78 12.38 -10.93
C LEU A 61 0.35 13.29 -10.44
N ALA A 62 1.52 12.75 -10.13
CA ALA A 62 2.68 13.55 -9.70
C ALA A 62 3.18 14.51 -10.79
N ALA A 63 3.07 14.13 -12.07
CA ALA A 63 3.36 15.02 -13.19
C ALA A 63 2.33 16.16 -13.34
N ARG A 64 1.17 16.06 -12.69
CA ARG A 64 0.16 17.11 -12.63
C ARG A 64 0.34 17.85 -11.30
N PRO A 65 0.69 19.15 -11.28
CA PRO A 65 0.94 19.85 -10.03
C PRO A 65 -0.37 19.94 -9.23
N THR A 66 -0.55 19.03 -8.29
CA THR A 66 -1.55 19.16 -7.22
C THR A 66 -0.83 19.74 -6.01
N PRO A 67 -1.27 20.89 -5.47
CA PRO A 67 -0.67 21.42 -4.25
C PRO A 67 -0.93 20.46 -3.10
N CYS A 68 0.15 19.89 -2.56
CA CYS A 68 0.10 19.08 -1.34
C CYS A 68 -0.45 19.94 -0.21
N ARG A 69 -1.59 19.54 0.36
CA ARG A 69 -2.29 20.27 1.43
C ARG A 69 -1.54 20.27 2.77
N CYS A 70 -0.42 19.54 2.85
CA CYS A 70 0.47 19.44 4.00
C CYS A 70 1.46 20.62 4.11
N ALA A 71 1.54 21.50 3.11
CA ALA A 71 2.52 22.59 3.04
C ALA A 71 2.05 23.93 3.64
N SER A 72 0.97 23.95 4.42
CA SER A 72 0.61 25.14 5.21
C SER A 72 1.06 24.94 6.65
N PRO A 73 2.18 25.53 7.09
CA PRO A 73 2.32 25.84 8.50
C PRO A 73 1.22 26.85 8.81
N ALA A 74 0.36 26.51 9.77
CA ALA A 74 -0.62 27.43 10.31
C ALA A 74 0.10 28.74 10.71
N ALA A 75 -0.34 29.86 10.13
CA ALA A 75 0.00 31.20 10.56
C ALA A 75 -1.09 31.70 11.51
#